data_AF-A0A2D7VQQ7-F1
#
_entry.id   AF-A0A2D7VQQ7-F1
#
_cell.length_a   1.000
_cell.length_b   1.000
_cell.length_c   1.000
_cell.angle_alpha   90.00
_cell.angle_beta   90.00
_cell.angle_gamma   90.00
#
_symmetry.space_group_name_H-M   'P 1'
#
loop_
_entity.id
_entity.type
_entity.pdbx_description
1 polymer ?
#
loop_
_entity_poly.entity_id
_entity_poly.type
_entity_poly.pdbx_seq_one_letter_code
_entity_poly.pdbx_strand_id
1 'polypeptide(L)' 'MAKKGNRVQVILECTEHKDSGMAGTSRYITTKNK' A
#
# COMPACT_ATOMS: atom_id res chain seq x y z
N MET A 1 -5.68 -16.15 18.92
CA MET A 1 -4.38 -15.48 18.73
C MET A 1 -4.15 -15.31 17.23
N ALA A 2 -4.19 -14.10 16.69
CA ALA A 2 -3.92 -13.89 15.26
C ALA A 2 -2.47 -14.32 14.98
N LYS A 3 -2.27 -15.29 14.09
CA LYS A 3 -0.94 -15.87 13.78
C LYS A 3 0.01 -14.72 13.42
N LYS A 4 1.12 -14.59 14.16
CA LYS A 4 2.07 -13.45 14.13
C LYS A 4 2.72 -13.17 12.76
N GLY A 5 2.53 -14.04 11.76
CA GLY A 5 3.02 -13.89 10.39
C GLY A 5 1.96 -13.62 9.32
N ASN A 6 0.68 -13.55 9.67
CA ASN A 6 -0.40 -13.32 8.70
C ASN A 6 -0.61 -11.82 8.40
N ARG A 7 -0.27 -10.92 9.34
CA ARG A 7 -0.30 -9.48 9.07
C ARG A 7 0.99 -9.04 8.38
N VAL A 8 0.85 -8.48 7.20
CA VAL A 8 1.92 -7.92 6.39
C VAL A 8 1.72 -6.42 6.22
N GLN A 9 2.82 -5.67 6.07
CA GLN A 9 2.73 -4.27 5.65
C GLN A 9 2.42 -4.24 4.14
N VAL A 10 1.45 -3.40 3.76
CA VAL A 10 1.10 -3.16 2.37
C VAL A 10 1.16 -1.67 2.10
N ILE A 11 1.50 -1.34 0.87
CA ILE A 11 1.54 0.04 0.37
C ILE A 11 0.38 0.17 -0.62
N LEU A 12 -0.53 1.08 -0.34
CA LEU A 12 -1.59 1.47 -1.28
C LEU A 12 -1.05 2.65 -2.10
N GLU A 13 -0.99 2.50 -3.42
CA GLU A 13 -0.52 3.51 -4.36
C GLU A 13 -1.70 4.06 -5.18
N CYS A 14 -1.78 5.37 -5.36
CA CYS A 14 -2.81 5.98 -6.22
C CYS A 14 -2.54 5.65 -7.69
N THR A 15 -3.50 5.00 -8.35
CA THR A 15 -3.38 4.56 -9.75
C THR A 15 -3.56 5.69 -10.74
N GLU A 16 -4.46 6.63 -10.44
CA GLU A 16 -4.77 7.78 -11.28
C GLU A 16 -3.57 8.74 -11.37
N HIS A 17 -2.82 8.89 -10.27
CA HIS A 17 -1.58 9.67 -10.26
C HIS A 17 -0.44 8.93 -10.97
N LYS A 18 -0.40 7.59 -10.90
CA LYS A 18 0.62 6.81 -11.60
C LYS A 18 0.59 7.01 -13.12
N ASP A 19 -0.62 7.13 -13.68
CA ASP A 19 -0.82 7.30 -15.12
C ASP A 19 -0.76 8.76 -15.58
N SER A 20 -0.63 9.73 -14.66
CA SER A 20 -0.67 11.16 -15.01
C SER A 20 0.66 11.72 -15.54
N GLY A 21 1.76 10.96 -15.41
CA GLY A 21 3.11 11.41 -15.82
C GLY A 21 3.69 12.53 -14.97
N MET A 22 3.05 12.87 -13.84
CA MET A 22 3.52 13.89 -12.90
C MET A 22 4.56 13.34 -11.93
N ALA A 23 5.41 14.23 -11.40
CA ALA A 23 6.42 13.85 -10.42
C ALA A 23 5.79 13.57 -9.04
N GLY A 24 6.14 12.42 -8.45
CA GLY A 24 5.64 11.98 -7.16
C GLY A 24 4.46 11.02 -7.28
N THR A 25 4.17 10.27 -6.21
CA THR A 25 3.03 9.35 -6.18
C THR A 25 2.52 9.23 -4.75
N SER A 26 1.21 9.38 -4.57
CA SER A 26 0.56 9.24 -3.27
C SER A 26 0.61 7.78 -2.81
N ARG A 27 1.14 7.55 -1.61
CA ARG A 27 1.25 6.23 -0.99
C ARG A 27 0.75 6.23 0.44
N TYR A 28 -0.03 5.20 0.80
CA TYR A 28 -0.46 4.95 2.18
C TYR A 28 0.12 3.64 2.68
N ILE A 29 0.80 3.69 3.83
CA ILE A 29 1.38 2.52 4.48
C ILE A 29 0.37 2.01 5.51
N THR A 30 -0.05 0.76 5.36
CA THR A 30 -0.98 0.11 6.30
C THR A 30 -0.58 -1.35 6.51
N THR A 31 -1.25 -2.02 7.44
CA THR A 31 -1.09 -3.46 7.65
C THR A 31 -2.34 -4.18 7.15
N LYS A 32 -2.15 -5.27 6.41
CA LYS A 32 -3.23 -6.12 5.91
C LYS A 32 -2.98 -7.56 6.33
N ASN A 33 -4.04 -8.33 6.53
CA ASN A 33 -3.89 -9.78 6.56
C ASN A 33 -3.57 -10.25 5.12
N LYS A 34 -2.54 -11.08 4.98
CA LYS A 34 -2.19 -11.72 3.71
C LYS A 34 -3.34 -12.59 3.20
#